data_AF-A0A9X9A675-F1
#
_entry.id   AF-A0A9X9A675-F1
#
_cell.length_a   1.000
_cell.length_b   1.000
_cell.length_c   1.000
_cell.angle_alpha   90.00
_cell.angle_beta   90.00
_cell.angle_gamma   90.00
#
_symmetry.space_group_name_H-M   'P 1'
#
loop_
_entity.id
_entity.type
_entity.pdbx_description
1 polymer ?
#
loop_
_entity_poly.entity_id
_entity_poly.type
_entity_poly.pdbx_seq_one_letter_code
_entity_poly.pdbx_strand_id
1 'polypeptide(L)' 'VNVQSTKYLLELAKNTNARFHYISTLSVVGQAESDPKEFEFFESNFDRGQNLDNLYLESKFQGEKMVREAMEKGVRAT' A
#
# COMPACT_ATOMS: atom_id res chain seq x y z
N VAL A 1 11.35 -5.88 8.41
CA VAL A 1 10.94 -7.28 8.12
C VAL A 1 9.79 -7.32 7.12
N ASN A 2 8.65 -6.68 7.39
CA ASN A 2 7.43 -6.73 6.56
C ASN A 2 7.61 -6.36 5.07
N VAL A 3 8.39 -5.32 4.76
CA VAL A 3 8.61 -4.83 3.38
C VAL A 3 9.26 -5.90 2.48
N GLN A 4 10.27 -6.61 3.01
CA GLN A 4 10.96 -7.66 2.26
C GLN A 4 10.06 -8.87 2.00
N SER A 5 9.27 -9.28 2.99
CA SER A 5 8.30 -10.36 2.82
C SER A 5 7.28 -10.05 1.72
N THR A 6 6.76 -8.81 1.67
CA THR A 6 5.84 -8.38 0.60
C THR A 6 6.49 -8.49 -0.77
N LYS A 7 7.75 -8.06 -0.91
CA LYS A 7 8.49 -8.18 -2.18
C LYS A 7 8.60 -9.64 -2.65
N TYR A 8 9.05 -10.55 -1.79
CA TYR A 8 9.19 -11.96 -2.16
C TYR A 8 7.85 -12.63 -2.52
N LEU A 9 6.78 -12.29 -1.80
CA LEU A 9 5.46 -12.83 -2.11
C LEU A 9 4.89 -12.28 -3.44
N LEU A 10 5.17 -11.03 -3.78
CA LEU A 10 4.82 -10.46 -5.08
C LEU A 10 5.61 -11.13 -6.22
N GLU A 11 6.90 -11.40 -6.03
CA GLU A 11 7.72 -12.17 -6.98
C GLU A 11 7.16 -13.58 -7.17
N LEU A 12 6.80 -14.26 -6.07
CA LEU A 12 6.17 -15.58 -6.13
C LEU A 12 4.83 -15.53 -6.88
N ALA A 13 3.97 -14.56 -6.59
CA ALA A 13 2.68 -14.40 -7.25
C ALA A 13 2.85 -14.17 -8.76
N LYS A 14 3.83 -13.34 -9.14
CA LYS A 14 4.20 -13.11 -10.54
C LYS A 14 4.64 -14.40 -11.23
N ASN A 15 5.56 -15.14 -10.62
CA ASN A 15 6.13 -16.36 -11.20
C ASN A 15 5.13 -17.51 -11.30
N THR A 16 4.14 -17.55 -10.41
CA THR A 16 3.08 -18.57 -10.39
C THR A 16 1.80 -18.14 -11.11
N ASN A 17 1.75 -16.91 -11.63
CA ASN A 17 0.54 -16.27 -12.16
C ASN A 17 -0.64 -16.29 -11.16
N ALA A 18 -0.34 -16.33 -9.86
CA ALA A 18 -1.33 -16.29 -8.80
C ALA A 18 -1.83 -14.86 -8.59
N ARG A 19 -3.10 -14.72 -8.15
CA ARG A 19 -3.61 -13.45 -7.67
C ARG A 19 -3.04 -13.16 -6.28
N PHE A 20 -2.47 -11.98 -6.09
CA PHE A 20 -1.97 -11.52 -4.80
C PHE A 20 -3.02 -10.64 -4.09
N HIS A 21 -3.22 -10.85 -2.80
CA HIS A 21 -4.12 -10.03 -1.98
C HIS A 21 -3.32 -9.44 -0.82
N TYR A 22 -3.19 -8.11 -0.81
CA TYR A 22 -2.49 -7.40 0.25
C TYR A 22 -3.48 -6.91 1.30
N ILE A 23 -3.26 -7.31 2.56
CA ILE A 23 -4.08 -6.82 3.67
C ILE A 23 -3.40 -5.61 4.30
N SER A 24 -3.98 -4.45 4.07
CA SER A 24 -3.55 -3.19 4.67
C SER A 24 -4.38 -2.81 5.89
N THR A 25 -4.40 -1.52 6.24
CA THR A 25 -5.18 -0.94 7.32
C THR A 25 -5.67 0.44 6.90
N LEU A 26 -6.91 0.81 7.26
CA LEU A 26 -7.46 2.14 6.96
C LEU A 26 -6.62 3.27 7.57
N SER A 27 -5.86 3.00 8.63
CA SER A 27 -5.02 4.00 9.28
C SER A 27 -3.88 4.54 8.41
N VAL A 28 -3.55 3.91 7.26
CA VAL A 28 -2.58 4.47 6.30
C VAL A 28 -3.08 5.75 5.60
N VAL A 29 -4.39 6.04 5.69
CA VAL A 29 -4.98 7.29 5.18
C VAL A 29 -4.27 8.51 5.76
N GLY A 30 -3.90 8.43 7.05
CA GLY A 30 -3.23 9.48 7.82
C GLY A 30 -3.92 10.85 7.70
N GLN A 31 -3.18 11.89 8.06
CA GLN A 31 -3.56 13.29 7.82
C GLN A 31 -2.38 13.98 7.12
N ALA A 32 -2.62 14.63 5.98
CA ALA A 32 -1.64 15.51 5.36
C ALA A 32 -1.83 16.95 5.84
N GLU A 33 -0.75 17.76 5.86
CA GLU A 33 -0.85 19.18 6.23
C GLU A 33 -1.76 19.98 5.29
N SER A 34 -1.87 19.55 4.04
CA SER A 34 -2.72 20.15 3.01
C SER A 34 -4.19 19.74 3.09
N ASP A 35 -4.55 18.84 4.00
CA ASP A 35 -5.90 18.31 4.06
C ASP A 35 -6.90 19.31 4.67
N PRO A 36 -8.11 19.40 4.10
CA PRO A 36 -9.18 20.14 4.74
C PRO A 36 -9.61 19.45 6.04
N LYS A 37 -10.25 20.22 6.92
CA LYS A 37 -10.75 19.74 8.22
C LYS A 37 -11.70 18.54 8.07
N GLU A 38 -12.49 18.54 7.02
CA GLU A 38 -13.33 17.43 6.59
C GLU A 38 -12.92 17.09 5.17
N PHE A 39 -12.56 15.83 4.93
CA PHE A 39 -12.19 15.34 3.61
C PHE A 39 -12.84 13.99 3.36
N GLU A 40 -13.24 13.77 2.11
CA GLU A 40 -13.71 12.48 1.65
C GLU A 40 -12.50 11.65 1.21
N PHE A 41 -12.46 10.39 1.65
CA PHE A 41 -11.44 9.44 1.28
C PHE A 41 -12.03 8.36 0.38
N PHE A 42 -11.34 8.08 -0.73
CA PHE A 42 -11.70 7.07 -1.72
C PHE A 42 -10.55 6.07 -1.90
N GLU A 43 -10.83 4.86 -2.40
CA GLU A 43 -9.82 3.83 -2.65
C GLU A 43 -8.77 4.23 -3.71
N SER A 44 -9.09 5.22 -4.53
CA SER A 44 -8.16 5.85 -5.48
C SER A 44 -7.15 6.78 -4.80
N ASN A 45 -7.39 7.21 -3.56
CA ASN A 45 -6.43 7.99 -2.79
C ASN A 45 -5.37 7.06 -2.19
N PHE A 46 -4.11 7.47 -2.26
CA PHE A 46 -3.00 6.67 -1.74
C PHE A 46 -1.91 7.54 -1.12
N ASP A 47 -1.04 8.12 -1.94
CA ASP A 47 0.08 8.94 -1.50
C ASP A 47 -0.28 10.42 -1.62
N ARG A 48 -0.62 11.04 -0.49
CA ARG A 48 -1.01 12.45 -0.40
C ARG A 48 -0.03 13.27 0.43
N GLY A 49 1.10 12.66 0.83
CA GLY A 49 2.01 13.24 1.81
C GLY A 49 1.45 13.23 3.24
N GLN A 50 0.62 12.25 3.57
CA GLN A 50 0.06 12.09 4.91
C GLN A 50 1.13 11.72 5.95
N ASN A 51 0.91 12.15 7.19
CA ASN A 51 1.75 11.73 8.30
C ASN A 51 1.47 10.27 8.69
N LEU A 52 2.55 9.50 8.92
CA LEU A 52 2.50 8.11 9.33
C LEU A 52 3.14 7.98 10.72
N ASP A 53 2.30 8.07 11.75
CA ASP A 53 2.74 8.29 13.15
C ASP A 53 3.54 7.14 13.77
N ASN A 54 3.65 5.99 13.11
CA ASN A 54 4.42 4.86 13.63
C ASN A 54 4.95 3.92 12.53
N LEU A 55 5.94 3.11 12.93
CA LEU A 55 6.63 2.15 12.06
C LEU A 55 5.70 1.09 11.44
N TYR A 56 4.57 0.78 12.09
CA TYR A 56 3.60 -0.17 11.54
C TYR A 56 2.84 0.44 10.38
N LEU A 57 2.38 1.69 10.49
CA LEU A 57 1.71 2.41 9.40
C LEU A 57 2.66 2.64 8.23
N GLU A 58 3.90 3.04 8.51
CA GLU A 58 4.95 3.14 7.49
C GLU A 58 5.11 1.82 6.74
N SER A 59 5.21 0.71 7.48
CA SER A 59 5.33 -0.61 6.88
C SER A 59 4.12 -1.01 6.02
N LYS A 60 2.90 -0.61 6.38
CA LYS A 60 1.68 -0.92 5.60
C LYS A 60 1.60 -0.08 4.35
N PHE A 61 1.91 1.22 4.47
CA PHE A 61 1.97 2.15 3.36
C PHE A 61 3.01 1.72 2.30
N GLN A 62 4.24 1.39 2.73
CA GLN A 62 5.27 0.88 1.81
C GLN A 62 4.86 -0.45 1.16
N GLY A 63 4.15 -1.30 1.89
CA GLY A 63 3.55 -2.53 1.38
C GLY A 63 2.57 -2.28 0.23
N GLU A 64 1.60 -1.40 0.45
CA GLU A 64 0.64 -0.98 -0.60
C GLU A 64 1.34 -0.38 -1.81
N LYS A 65 2.35 0.47 -1.59
CA LYS A 65 3.12 1.10 -2.67
C LYS A 65 3.76 0.04 -3.56
N MET A 66 4.42 -0.95 -2.97
CA MET A 66 5.02 -2.07 -3.72
C MET A 66 3.98 -2.89 -4.50
N VAL A 67 2.78 -3.08 -3.93
CA VAL A 67 1.70 -3.80 -4.62
C VAL A 67 1.22 -3.02 -5.83
N ARG A 68 1.00 -1.71 -5.70
CA ARG A 68 0.61 -0.81 -6.81
C ARG A 68 1.66 -0.81 -7.92
N GLU A 69 2.95 -0.68 -7.57
CA GLU A 69 4.06 -0.77 -8.53
C GLU A 69 4.16 -2.15 -9.20
N ALA A 70 3.80 -3.23 -8.49
CA ALA A 70 3.75 -4.57 -9.07
C ALA A 70 2.56 -4.76 -10.03
N MET A 71 1.42 -4.14 -9.73
CA MET A 71 0.25 -4.13 -10.62
C MET A 71 0.56 -3.43 -11.94
N GLU A 72 1.27 -2.30 -11.90
CA GLU A 72 1.78 -1.61 -13.11
C GLU A 72 2.69 -2.51 -13.96
N LYS A 73 3.38 -3.47 -13.33
CA LYS A 73 4.24 -4.48 -13.98
C LYS A 73 3.50 -5.76 -14.37
N GLY A 74 2.18 -5.77 -14.30
CA GLY A 74 1.32 -6.87 -14.75
C GLY A 74 1.02 -7.95 -13.69
N VAL A 75 1.39 -7.74 -12.42
CA VAL A 75 0.99 -8.66 -11.35
C VAL A 75 -0.51 -8.49 -11.06
N ARG A 76 -1.25 -9.60 -11.05
CA ARG A 76 -2.68 -9.59 -10.68
C ARG A 76 -2.79 -9.41 -9.17
N ALA A 77 -2.98 -8.19 -8.69
CA ALA A 77 -3.08 -7.91 -7.26
C ALA A 77 -4.29 -7.05 -6.88
N THR A 78 -4.57 -7.00 -5.58
CA THR A 78 -5.52 -6.11 -4.92
C THR A 78 -4.99 -5.76 -3.54
#